data_AF-A0A847VMI4-F1
#
_entry.id   AF-A0A847VMI4-F1
#
_cell.length_a   1.000
_cell.length_b   1.000
_cell.length_c   1.000
_cell.angle_alpha   90.00
_cell.angle_beta   90.00
_cell.angle_gamma   90.00
#
_symmetry.space_group_name_H-M   'P 1'
#
loop_
_entity.id
_entity.type
_entity.pdbx_description
1 polymer ?
#
loop_
_entity_poly.entity_id
_entity_poly.type
_entity_poly.pdbx_seq_one_letter_code
_entity_poly.pdbx_strand_id
1 'polypeptide(L)' 'MTELAKSFEPAAIESRWTARWQSGSVHAPTLDPARPSFCIQLPPPNVTGTLHMGHAFNQT' A
#
# COMPACT_ATOMS: atom_id res chain seq x y z
N MET A 1 7.35 -19.27 -23.48
CA MET A 1 6.17 -18.45 -23.09
C MET A 1 5.92 -18.67 -21.62
N THR A 2 5.76 -17.62 -20.84
CA THR A 2 5.30 -17.72 -19.45
C THR A 2 3.79 -17.93 -19.49
N GLU A 3 3.33 -19.13 -19.12
CA GLU A 3 1.90 -19.40 -18.98
C GLU A 3 1.34 -18.67 -17.76
N LEU A 4 0.11 -18.16 -17.88
CA LEU A 4 -0.66 -17.63 -16.77
C LEU A 4 -1.07 -18.77 -15.83
N ALA A 5 -1.02 -18.51 -14.53
CA ALA A 5 -1.51 -19.45 -13.53
C ALA A 5 -3.01 -19.72 -13.76
N LYS A 6 -3.41 -20.98 -13.54
CA LYS A 6 -4.81 -21.40 -13.69
C LYS A 6 -5.72 -20.87 -12.57
N SER A 7 -5.16 -20.56 -11.41
CA SER A 7 -5.83 -19.98 -10.27
C SER A 7 -5.15 -18.68 -9.83
N PHE A 8 -5.93 -17.82 -9.17
CA PHE A 8 -5.42 -16.61 -8.54
C PHE A 8 -4.95 -16.92 -7.11
N GLU A 9 -3.67 -16.68 -6.83
CA GLU A 9 -3.04 -16.90 -5.52
C GLU A 9 -2.62 -15.55 -4.89
N PRO A 10 -3.50 -14.89 -4.10
CA PRO A 10 -3.27 -13.54 -3.61
C PRO A 10 -2.02 -13.41 -2.75
N ALA A 11 -1.76 -14.37 -1.86
CA ALA A 11 -0.64 -14.31 -0.92
C ALA A 11 0.73 -14.18 -1.61
N ALA A 12 0.93 -14.89 -2.73
CA ALA A 12 2.17 -14.83 -3.50
C ALA A 12 2.35 -13.46 -4.19
N ILE A 13 1.23 -12.89 -4.67
CA ILE A 13 1.21 -11.60 -5.37
C ILE A 13 1.42 -10.46 -4.37
N GLU A 14 0.70 -10.47 -3.26
CA GLU A 14 0.81 -9.49 -2.17
C GLU A 14 2.23 -9.45 -1.61
N SER A 15 2.83 -10.62 -1.35
CA SER A 15 4.20 -10.71 -0.83
C SER A 15 5.22 -10.08 -1.78
N ARG A 16 5.10 -10.37 -3.09
CA ARG A 16 6.00 -9.82 -4.11
C ARG A 16 5.89 -8.30 -4.20
N TRP A 17 4.67 -7.76 -4.28
CA TRP A 17 4.46 -6.33 -4.50
C TRP A 17 4.72 -5.51 -3.25
N THR A 18 4.36 -6.02 -2.08
CA THR A 18 4.66 -5.39 -0.79
C THR A 18 6.17 -5.17 -0.66
N ALA A 19 6.98 -6.20 -0.88
CA ALA A 19 8.44 -6.08 -0.83
C ALA A 19 8.98 -5.09 -1.90
N ARG A 20 8.40 -5.10 -3.10
CA ARG A 20 8.83 -4.21 -4.20
C ARG A 20 8.52 -2.74 -3.92
N TRP A 21 7.38 -2.42 -3.32
CA TRP A 21 7.00 -1.05 -2.98
C TRP A 21 7.62 -0.56 -1.69
N GLN A 22 7.93 -1.45 -0.74
CA GLN A 22 8.70 -1.06 0.44
C GLN A 22 10.15 -0.74 0.12
N SER A 23 10.76 -1.48 -0.82
CA SER A 23 12.16 -1.26 -1.24
C SER A 23 12.33 -0.10 -2.21
N GLY A 24 11.34 0.20 -3.04
CA GLY A 24 11.33 1.40 -3.86
C GLY A 24 10.75 2.55 -3.06
N SER A 25 11.36 3.74 -3.05
CA SER A 25 10.80 4.93 -2.38
C SER A 25 9.53 5.48 -3.07
N VAL A 26 8.64 4.61 -3.56
CA VAL A 26 7.46 4.93 -4.38
C VAL A 26 6.41 5.75 -3.63
N HIS A 27 6.42 5.69 -2.30
CA HIS A 27 5.55 6.48 -1.42
C HIS A 27 6.27 7.69 -0.80
N ALA A 28 7.54 7.91 -1.11
CA ALA A 28 8.26 9.06 -0.59
C ALA A 28 7.73 10.34 -1.27
N PRO A 29 7.38 11.38 -0.51
CA PRO A 29 6.92 12.64 -1.08
C PRO A 29 8.07 13.35 -1.80
N THR A 30 7.75 14.07 -2.87
CA THR A 30 8.68 14.99 -3.56
C THR A 30 8.22 16.43 -3.35
N LEU A 31 9.17 17.35 -3.20
CA LEU A 31 8.88 18.79 -3.08
C LEU A 31 9.01 19.53 -4.41
N ASP A 32 8.73 18.84 -5.52
CA ASP A 32 8.83 19.40 -6.88
C ASP A 32 7.65 20.36 -7.15
N PRO A 33 7.88 21.68 -7.25
CA PRO A 33 6.81 22.66 -7.47
C PRO A 33 6.22 22.59 -8.88
N ALA A 34 6.88 21.89 -9.82
CA ALA A 34 6.39 21.72 -11.18
C ALA A 34 5.32 20.61 -11.30
N ARG A 35 5.08 19.84 -10.24
CA ARG A 35 4.12 18.73 -10.22
C ARG A 35 2.92 19.05 -9.32
N PRO A 36 1.70 18.66 -9.72
CA PRO A 36 0.53 18.85 -8.86
C PRO A 36 0.72 18.05 -7.56
N SER A 37 0.48 18.72 -6.44
CA SER A 37 0.53 18.09 -5.12
C SER A 37 -0.82 17.46 -4.78
N PHE A 38 -0.78 16.31 -4.14
CA PHE A 38 -1.93 15.65 -3.54
C PHE A 38 -1.58 15.29 -2.09
N CYS A 39 -2.51 15.52 -1.17
CA CYS A 39 -2.35 15.19 0.24
C CYS A 39 -3.60 14.49 0.73
N ILE A 40 -3.41 13.38 1.45
CA ILE A 40 -4.46 12.67 2.16
C ILE A 40 -4.01 12.50 3.61
N GLN A 41 -4.86 12.93 4.55
CA GLN A 41 -4.56 12.80 5.97
C GLN A 41 -4.92 11.38 6.43
N LEU A 42 -3.94 10.67 6.97
CA LEU A 42 -4.15 9.41 7.68
C LEU A 42 -4.14 9.71 9.19
N PRO A 43 -5.28 9.67 9.89
CA PRO A 43 -5.29 9.89 11.33
C PRO A 43 -4.46 8.80 12.02
N PRO A 44 -3.57 9.16 12.97
CA PRO A 44 -2.77 8.17 13.67
C PRO A 44 -3.69 7.23 14.45
N PRO A 45 -3.50 5.90 14.35
CA PRO A 45 -4.29 4.96 15.13
C PRO A 45 -3.94 5.09 16.62
N ASN A 46 -4.94 4.93 17.49
CA ASN A 46 -4.71 4.79 18.92
C ASN A 46 -3.93 3.49 19.19
N VAL A 47 -2.85 3.56 19.99
CA VAL A 47 -2.00 2.39 20.31
C VAL A 47 -2.63 1.57 21.44
N THR A 48 -3.78 0.96 21.18
CA THR A 48 -4.59 0.25 22.19
C THR A 48 -4.80 -1.24 21.89
N GLY A 49 -4.22 -1.76 20.81
CA GLY A 49 -4.33 -3.17 20.43
C GLY A 49 -4.17 -3.40 18.93
N THR A 50 -4.89 -4.39 18.40
CA THR A 50 -4.86 -4.76 16.98
C THR A 50 -5.85 -3.97 16.15
N LEU A 51 -5.56 -3.79 14.87
CA LEU A 51 -6.49 -3.22 13.89
C LEU A 51 -7.73 -4.12 13.71
N HIS A 52 -8.91 -3.50 13.72
CA HIS A 52 -10.19 -4.11 13.32
C HIS A 52 -10.66 -3.66 11.92
N MET A 53 -11.69 -4.31 11.37
CA MET A 53 -12.26 -4.03 10.04
C MET A 53 -12.59 -2.55 9.77
N GLY A 54 -13.00 -1.77 10.78
CA GLY A 54 -13.19 -0.32 10.62
C GLY A 54 -11.94 0.46 10.20
N HIS A 55 -10.74 0.00 10.55
CA HIS A 55 -9.49 0.60 10.05
C HIS A 55 -9.29 0.28 8.58
N ALA A 56 -9.52 -0.98 8.18
CA ALA A 56 -9.44 -1.38 6.78
C ALA A 56 -10.39 -0.55 5.92
N PHE A 57 -11.66 -0.41 6.33
CA PHE A 57 -12.65 0.39 5.59
C PHE A 57 -12.25 1.87 5.43
N ASN A 58 -11.66 2.49 6.46
CA ASN A 58 -11.24 3.89 6.40
C ASN A 58 -9.92 4.12 5.64
N GLN A 59 -9.14 3.06 5.40
CA GLN A 59 -7.78 3.12 4.83
C GLN A 59 -7.64 2.41 3.48
N THR A 60 -8.75 1.92 2.91
CA THR A 60 -8.88 1.39 1.54
C THR A 60 -9.60 2.39 0.65
#